data_AF-A0A229TTI7-F1
#
_entry.id   AF-A0A229TTI7-F1
#
_cell.length_a   1.000
_cell.length_b   1.000
_cell.length_c   1.000
_cell.angle_alpha   90.00
_cell.angle_beta   90.00
_cell.angle_gamma   90.00
#
_symmetry.space_group_name_H-M   'P 1'
#
loop_
_entity.id
_entity.type
_entity.pdbx_description
1 polymer ?
#
loop_
_entity_poly.entity_id
_entity_poly.type
_entity_poly.pdbx_seq_one_letter_code
_entity_poly.pdbx_strand_id
1 'polypeptide(L)'
;MRYVIIGAGAVGSTVAAQLHLAGIPAVLIARGEHGAKIRERGLRYFRPTGEQLVPVPVAGNAEEVELAPDDVLVVATKTQNTEEVLQEWSWLPAGAGLAADLPVLMLQNGLENERAALRRFATVFGASLWMPTTYLEPGEVSAQGAQLPGILWLGQFPSGDDPRLDTIAADLRTAGFGAQLVPDLLRWKAGKLLANLGNAVDALFGPDDRTASLGRELRAEGRRVLAAAGIDPVNLREASEIDTSAADPAEIPGRPRAGSSTRQSLARGAGSVEGDFLNGEIVLLGRLHGVPAPLNAAMQRRLALAAARGESPGSADPSEIDLPRPPVLISADELQRQLDSSAPPVLLDVRWALGDPNGHRHYLDGHLPGAVYVDLDTELATPPSPAEGRHPLPDIEAFQAAARRWGVREGSSVVAYDNSGNLAAARAWWLLRWAGVADVRLLDGGLAAWGDRPLETGFGRTPEPGDVVLKPGHLPVLSIDETAALPAEGTLLDARAGERYRGEQEPVDPRAGHIPGAVSAPTGDNLATDGRFRPAAELAARFRGLGVTAGPVGVYCGSGVTAAHEIAALAIAGIDAALYPGSWSQWSNQPDRPAATGPNP
;
A
#
# COMPACT_ATOMS: atom_id res chain seq x y z
N MET A 1 37.58 12.57 21.82
CA MET A 1 36.78 12.31 20.62
C MET A 1 36.48 13.63 19.95
N ARG A 2 36.69 13.68 18.63
CA ARG A 2 36.22 14.75 17.77
C ARG A 2 35.24 14.16 16.75
N TYR A 3 34.19 14.91 16.43
CA TYR A 3 33.16 14.46 15.50
C TYR A 3 33.37 15.03 14.10
N VAL A 4 33.47 14.16 13.09
CA VAL A 4 33.55 14.55 11.68
C VAL A 4 32.18 14.33 11.06
N ILE A 5 31.42 15.40 10.89
CA ILE A 5 30.00 15.35 10.51
C ILE A 5 29.87 15.50 8.99
N ILE A 6 29.64 14.37 8.33
CA ILE A 6 29.58 14.25 6.89
C ILE A 6 28.15 14.52 6.42
N GLY A 7 27.92 15.72 5.90
CA GLY A 7 26.64 16.16 5.34
C GLY A 7 26.02 17.34 6.10
N ALA A 8 26.24 18.55 5.60
CA ALA A 8 25.67 19.79 6.13
C ALA A 8 24.21 20.07 5.73
N GLY A 9 23.37 19.04 5.80
CA GLY A 9 21.92 19.20 5.75
C GLY A 9 21.35 19.69 7.08
N ALA A 10 20.03 19.76 7.19
CA ALA A 10 19.35 20.20 8.41
C ALA A 10 19.79 19.40 9.67
N VAL A 11 19.92 18.08 9.54
CA VAL A 11 20.34 17.17 10.62
C VAL A 11 21.81 17.41 11.00
N GLY A 12 22.73 17.28 10.04
CA GLY A 12 24.17 17.42 10.32
C GLY A 12 24.55 18.79 10.83
N SER A 13 24.01 19.87 10.26
CA SER A 13 24.25 21.23 10.74
C SER A 13 23.70 21.46 12.15
N THR A 14 22.56 20.86 12.50
CA THR A 14 22.01 20.91 13.88
C THR A 14 22.89 20.18 14.88
N VAL A 15 23.36 18.97 14.54
CA VAL A 15 24.29 18.21 15.39
C VAL A 15 25.60 18.96 15.58
N ALA A 16 26.17 19.51 14.50
CA ALA A 16 27.42 20.27 14.56
C ALA A 16 27.27 21.55 15.40
N ALA A 17 26.16 22.27 15.25
CA ALA A 17 25.88 23.46 16.04
C ALA A 17 25.82 23.14 17.53
N GLN A 18 25.09 22.08 17.91
CA GLN A 18 24.90 21.72 19.30
C GLN A 18 26.17 21.18 19.97
N LEU A 19 26.95 20.36 19.29
CA LEU A 19 28.25 19.91 19.78
C LEU A 19 29.18 21.10 20.00
N HIS A 20 29.24 22.03 19.02
CA HIS A 20 30.06 23.23 19.13
C HIS A 20 29.64 24.14 20.30
N LEU A 21 28.34 24.36 20.48
CA LEU A 21 27.79 25.15 21.60
C LEU A 21 28.10 24.53 22.97
N ALA A 22 28.24 23.20 23.02
CA ALA A 22 28.66 22.47 24.21
C ALA A 22 30.18 22.38 24.40
N GLY A 23 30.98 22.98 23.51
CA GLY A 23 32.45 22.92 23.56
C GLY A 23 33.02 21.55 23.16
N ILE A 24 32.22 20.70 22.51
CA ILE A 24 32.65 19.39 22.04
C ILE A 24 33.24 19.55 20.62
N PRO A 25 34.48 19.10 20.37
CA PRO A 25 35.12 19.29 19.07
C PRO A 25 34.35 18.62 17.94
N ALA A 26 33.95 19.41 16.94
CA ALA A 26 33.29 18.93 15.73
C ALA A 26 33.75 19.72 14.50
N VAL A 27 33.84 19.02 13.36
CA VAL A 27 34.02 19.61 12.04
C VAL A 27 32.86 19.19 11.14
N LEU A 28 32.28 20.15 10.43
CA LEU A 28 31.15 19.94 9.53
C LEU A 28 31.63 19.90 8.08
N ILE A 29 31.30 18.84 7.35
CA ILE A 29 31.59 18.73 5.92
C ILE A 29 30.45 19.37 5.13
N ALA A 30 30.72 20.54 4.56
CA ALA A 30 29.75 21.37 3.86
C ALA A 30 30.27 21.83 2.50
N ARG A 31 29.68 21.30 1.42
CA ARG A 31 30.00 21.68 0.04
C ARG A 31 29.22 22.93 -0.41
N GLY A 32 29.70 23.57 -1.46
CA GLY A 32 28.99 24.63 -2.18
C GLY A 32 28.70 25.89 -1.35
N GLU A 33 27.64 26.61 -1.74
CA GLU A 33 27.28 27.90 -1.15
C GLU A 33 26.96 27.80 0.35
N HIS A 34 26.33 26.70 0.79
CA HIS A 34 26.01 26.50 2.20
C HIS A 34 27.28 26.49 3.06
N GLY A 35 28.29 25.72 2.69
CA GLY A 35 29.57 25.68 3.41
C GLY A 35 30.37 26.97 3.31
N ALA A 36 30.32 27.67 2.17
CA ALA A 36 30.95 28.97 2.02
C ALA A 36 30.35 30.01 2.98
N LYS A 37 29.02 30.05 3.11
CA LYS A 37 28.33 30.95 4.03
C LYS A 37 28.62 30.63 5.50
N ILE A 38 28.68 29.35 5.88
CA ILE A 38 29.05 28.99 7.26
C ILE A 38 30.49 29.40 7.56
N ARG A 39 31.44 29.23 6.63
CA ARG A 39 32.83 29.68 6.83
C ARG A 39 32.95 31.20 6.93
N GLU A 40 32.19 31.94 6.14
CA GLU A 40 32.22 33.40 6.09
C GLU A 40 31.68 34.04 7.38
N ARG A 41 30.53 33.57 7.87
CA ARG A 41 29.77 34.26 8.93
C ARG A 41 29.35 33.37 10.10
N GLY A 42 29.61 32.06 10.06
CA GLY A 42 29.03 31.08 10.97
C GLY A 42 27.65 30.60 10.50
N LEU A 43 27.19 29.50 11.11
CA LEU A 43 25.87 28.93 10.85
C LEU A 43 24.81 29.74 11.61
N ARG A 44 23.80 30.25 10.90
CA ARG A 44 22.61 30.81 11.53
C ARG A 44 21.69 29.67 11.93
N TYR A 45 21.56 29.47 13.23
CA TYR A 45 20.86 28.36 13.84
C TYR A 45 19.64 28.85 14.60
N PHE A 46 18.46 28.38 14.20
CA PHE A 46 17.19 28.83 14.77
C PHE A 46 16.59 27.75 15.67
N ARG A 47 16.29 28.12 16.92
CA ARG A 47 15.53 27.35 17.90
C ARG A 47 14.28 28.12 18.33
N PRO A 48 13.28 27.46 18.93
CA PRO A 48 12.18 28.16 19.61
C PRO A 48 12.66 29.16 20.68
N THR A 49 13.84 28.91 21.25
CA THR A 49 14.49 29.78 22.25
C THR A 49 15.18 31.00 21.64
N GLY A 50 15.37 31.06 20.32
CA GLY A 50 15.99 32.19 19.64
C GLY A 50 16.94 31.80 18.49
N GLU A 51 17.48 32.83 17.85
CA GLU A 51 18.54 32.72 16.84
C GLU A 51 19.92 32.72 17.50
N GLN A 52 20.82 31.87 17.00
CA GLN A 52 22.22 31.84 17.37
C GLN A 52 23.09 31.83 16.12
N LEU A 53 24.21 32.55 16.16
CA LEU A 53 25.26 32.49 15.14
C LEU A 53 26.38 31.61 15.66
N VAL A 54 26.56 30.42 15.07
CA VAL A 54 27.46 29.39 15.60
C VAL A 54 28.68 29.23 14.66
N PRO A 55 29.90 29.55 15.10
CA PRO A 55 31.11 29.47 14.28
C PRO A 55 31.64 28.03 14.20
N VAL A 56 30.82 27.12 13.68
CA VAL A 56 31.17 25.72 13.50
C VAL A 56 32.37 25.60 12.53
N PRO A 57 33.43 24.84 12.87
CA PRO A 57 34.50 24.53 11.92
C PRO A 57 33.95 23.79 10.71
N VAL A 58 34.32 24.22 9.50
CA VAL A 58 33.82 23.65 8.23
C VAL A 58 34.96 23.28 7.31
N ALA A 59 34.86 22.09 6.73
CA ALA A 59 35.66 21.63 5.59
C ALA A 59 34.76 21.40 4.37
N GLY A 60 35.30 21.63 3.17
CA GLY A 60 34.57 21.45 1.91
C GLY A 60 34.40 20.00 1.49
N ASN A 61 35.37 19.14 1.80
CA ASN A 61 35.41 17.74 1.41
C ASN A 61 36.32 16.93 2.36
N ALA A 62 36.48 15.65 2.08
CA ALA A 62 37.35 14.76 2.85
C ALA A 62 38.83 15.14 2.85
N GLU A 63 39.37 15.68 1.75
CA GLU A 63 40.80 16.02 1.61
C GLU A 63 41.22 17.21 2.49
N GLU A 64 40.26 18.04 2.89
CA GLU A 64 40.47 19.17 3.79
C GLU A 64 40.50 18.75 5.29
N VAL A 65 40.31 17.46 5.59
CA VAL A 65 40.26 16.95 6.97
C VAL A 65 41.36 15.92 7.21
N GLU A 66 42.29 16.24 8.10
CA GLU A 66 43.23 15.26 8.65
C GLU A 66 42.53 14.48 9.78
N LEU A 67 42.31 13.17 9.57
CA LEU A 67 41.65 12.30 10.54
C LEU A 67 42.60 11.88 11.67
N ALA A 68 42.08 11.98 12.90
CA ALA A 68 42.77 11.56 14.12
C ALA A 68 42.29 10.16 14.56
N PRO A 69 43.12 9.38 15.29
CA PRO A 69 42.76 8.04 15.74
C PRO A 69 41.55 7.97 16.69
N ASP A 70 41.13 9.08 17.31
CA ASP A 70 39.98 9.17 18.21
C ASP A 70 38.77 9.88 17.60
N ASP A 71 38.77 10.11 16.29
CA ASP A 71 37.64 10.67 15.56
C ASP A 71 36.45 9.70 15.50
N VAL A 72 35.25 10.28 15.45
CA VAL A 72 34.00 9.58 15.12
C VAL A 72 33.47 10.16 13.82
N LEU A 73 33.33 9.33 12.79
CA LEU A 73 32.67 9.74 11.55
C LEU A 73 31.16 9.71 11.76
N VAL A 74 30.46 10.80 11.43
CA VAL A 74 29.01 10.89 11.58
C VAL A 74 28.39 11.15 10.21
N VAL A 75 27.65 10.18 9.67
CA VAL A 75 27.04 10.32 8.35
C VAL A 75 25.62 10.86 8.49
N ALA A 76 25.41 12.08 7.99
CA ALA A 76 24.15 12.83 8.05
C ALA A 76 23.64 13.24 6.65
N THR A 77 24.19 12.65 5.58
CA THR A 77 23.69 12.80 4.21
C THR A 77 22.36 12.08 4.01
N LYS A 78 21.79 12.18 2.81
CA LYS A 78 20.58 11.41 2.45
C LYS A 78 20.95 9.97 2.12
N THR A 79 20.02 9.03 2.37
CA THR A 79 20.30 7.59 2.18
C THR A 79 20.76 7.25 0.76
N GLN A 80 20.25 7.91 -0.28
CA GLN A 80 20.72 7.70 -1.66
C GLN A 80 22.20 8.06 -1.89
N ASN A 81 22.83 8.83 -1.01
CA ASN A 81 24.24 9.20 -1.08
C ASN A 81 25.13 8.36 -0.15
N THR A 82 24.57 7.44 0.63
CA THR A 82 25.32 6.69 1.64
C THR A 82 26.47 5.90 1.02
N GLU A 83 26.23 5.20 -0.08
CA GLU A 83 27.27 4.40 -0.73
C GLU A 83 28.44 5.25 -1.25
N GLU A 84 28.15 6.39 -1.87
CA GLU A 84 29.17 7.35 -2.35
C GLU A 84 30.02 7.89 -1.18
N VAL A 85 29.37 8.27 -0.08
CA VAL A 85 30.06 8.73 1.13
C VAL A 85 30.94 7.63 1.72
N LEU A 86 30.43 6.40 1.84
CA LEU A 86 31.23 5.30 2.39
C LEU A 86 32.45 4.98 1.51
N GLN A 87 32.34 5.10 0.19
CA GLN A 87 33.46 4.96 -0.74
C GLN A 87 34.51 6.07 -0.59
N GLU A 88 34.07 7.32 -0.47
CA GLU A 88 34.96 8.48 -0.31
C GLU A 88 35.75 8.41 1.01
N TRP A 89 35.12 7.97 2.10
CA TRP A 89 35.70 8.11 3.44
C TRP A 89 36.45 6.89 3.98
N SER A 90 36.00 5.67 3.69
CA SER A 90 36.47 4.45 4.36
C SER A 90 37.98 4.19 4.34
N TRP A 91 38.67 4.59 3.27
CA TRP A 91 40.09 4.25 3.07
C TRP A 91 41.02 5.45 3.23
N LEU A 92 40.53 6.56 3.79
CA LEU A 92 41.36 7.71 4.10
C LEU A 92 42.33 7.38 5.26
N PRO A 93 43.56 7.93 5.25
CA PRO A 93 44.47 7.79 6.38
C PRO A 93 43.89 8.41 7.65
N ALA A 94 44.01 7.71 8.78
CA ALA A 94 43.63 8.20 10.12
C ALA A 94 44.76 7.89 11.11
N GLY A 95 45.69 8.84 11.27
CA GLY A 95 46.95 8.60 11.98
C GLY A 95 47.75 7.44 11.38
N ALA A 96 47.95 6.37 12.15
CA ALA A 96 48.65 5.16 11.69
C ALA A 96 47.72 4.10 11.04
N GLY A 97 46.40 4.31 11.12
CA GLY A 97 45.39 3.40 10.59
C GLY A 97 44.58 4.02 9.44
N LEU A 98 43.41 3.46 9.19
CA LEU A 98 42.46 3.91 8.17
C LEU A 98 41.17 4.40 8.84
N ALA A 99 40.42 5.24 8.13
CA ALA A 99 39.10 5.69 8.56
C ALA A 99 38.14 4.51 8.84
N ALA A 100 38.27 3.40 8.11
CA ALA A 100 37.53 2.16 8.34
C ALA A 100 37.72 1.55 9.74
N ASP A 101 38.82 1.88 10.42
CA ASP A 101 39.12 1.46 11.80
C ASP A 101 38.45 2.36 12.85
N LEU A 102 38.02 3.56 12.45
CA LEU A 102 37.27 4.50 13.29
C LEU A 102 35.79 4.07 13.41
N PRO A 103 35.10 4.46 14.49
CA PRO A 103 33.66 4.27 14.58
C PRO A 103 32.93 5.20 13.59
N VAL A 104 31.96 4.64 12.87
CA VAL A 104 31.02 5.40 12.05
C VAL A 104 29.62 5.38 12.68
N LEU A 105 29.01 6.54 12.85
CA LEU A 105 27.65 6.73 13.35
C LEU A 105 26.73 7.16 12.21
N MET A 106 25.77 6.31 11.88
CA MET A 106 24.78 6.54 10.81
C MET A 106 23.54 7.26 11.37
N LEU A 107 23.24 8.46 10.87
CA LEU A 107 22.11 9.28 11.32
C LEU A 107 20.90 9.23 10.36
N GLN A 108 21.01 8.53 9.23
CA GLN A 108 19.96 8.52 8.22
C GLN A 108 18.74 7.67 8.61
N ASN A 109 17.57 8.01 8.03
CA ASN A 109 16.36 7.18 8.09
C ASN A 109 16.46 5.96 7.16
N GLY A 110 15.57 4.98 7.34
CA GLY A 110 15.57 3.72 6.58
C GLY A 110 16.46 2.66 7.24
N LEU A 111 16.55 1.47 6.61
CA LEU A 111 17.26 0.32 7.18
C LEU A 111 18.59 -0.01 6.46
N GLU A 112 18.86 0.63 5.32
CA GLU A 112 19.98 0.25 4.46
C GLU A 112 21.34 0.79 4.91
N ASN A 113 21.36 1.92 5.63
CA ASN A 113 22.59 2.68 5.88
C ASN A 113 23.63 1.89 6.66
N GLU A 114 23.22 1.28 7.78
CA GLU A 114 24.11 0.47 8.60
C GLU A 114 24.53 -0.82 7.88
N ARG A 115 23.62 -1.44 7.09
CA ARG A 115 23.96 -2.62 6.26
C ARG A 115 25.05 -2.28 5.24
N ALA A 116 24.95 -1.13 4.58
CA ALA A 116 25.95 -0.65 3.63
C ALA A 116 27.30 -0.35 4.33
N ALA A 117 27.26 0.25 5.51
CA ALA A 117 28.47 0.59 6.28
C ALA A 117 29.25 -0.65 6.76
N LEU A 118 28.57 -1.74 7.14
CA LEU A 118 29.19 -3.00 7.58
C LEU A 118 30.14 -3.62 6.56
N ARG A 119 30.01 -3.27 5.28
CA ARG A 119 30.93 -3.75 4.24
C ARG A 119 32.34 -3.15 4.37
N ARG A 120 32.49 -2.02 5.05
CA ARG A 120 33.74 -1.22 5.05
C ARG A 120 34.25 -0.87 6.43
N PHE A 121 33.38 -0.61 7.40
CA PHE A 121 33.77 -0.14 8.73
C PHE A 121 33.74 -1.26 9.75
N ALA A 122 34.79 -1.33 10.59
CA ALA A 122 34.88 -2.33 11.64
C ALA A 122 33.90 -2.07 12.79
N THR A 123 33.56 -0.81 13.05
CA THR A 123 32.63 -0.40 14.11
C THR A 123 31.53 0.48 13.51
N VAL A 124 30.30 -0.05 13.45
CA VAL A 124 29.12 0.66 12.94
C VAL A 124 28.14 0.91 14.07
N PHE A 125 27.88 2.18 14.33
CA PHE A 125 26.79 2.65 15.17
C PHE A 125 25.70 3.23 14.28
N GLY A 126 24.48 3.24 14.78
CA GLY A 126 23.39 3.94 14.11
C GLY A 126 22.43 4.58 15.09
N ALA A 127 21.60 5.45 14.55
CA ALA A 127 20.56 6.14 15.29
C ALA A 127 19.19 5.95 14.62
N SER A 128 18.17 5.79 15.45
CA SER A 128 16.79 6.13 15.07
C SER A 128 16.52 7.57 15.54
N LEU A 129 16.20 8.46 14.60
CA LEU A 129 16.10 9.90 14.87
C LEU A 129 14.66 10.40 15.03
N TRP A 130 14.45 11.20 16.06
CA TRP A 130 13.31 12.08 16.19
C TRP A 130 13.76 13.52 16.33
N MET A 131 13.94 14.19 15.19
CA MET A 131 14.49 15.53 15.16
C MET A 131 13.78 16.37 14.10
N PRO A 132 12.88 17.30 14.49
CA PRO A 132 12.20 18.17 13.55
C PRO A 132 13.13 19.32 13.14
N THR A 133 13.93 19.11 12.10
CA THR A 133 14.85 20.13 11.55
C THR A 133 14.52 20.48 10.11
N THR A 134 14.79 21.73 9.72
CA THR A 134 14.58 22.23 8.36
C THR A 134 15.84 22.93 7.85
N TYR A 135 16.22 22.64 6.61
CA TYR A 135 17.20 23.43 5.87
C TYR A 135 16.44 24.61 5.26
N LEU A 136 16.83 25.84 5.60
CA LEU A 136 16.12 27.04 5.17
C LEU A 136 16.75 27.59 3.88
N GLU A 137 17.99 28.02 3.97
CA GLU A 137 18.78 28.58 2.88
C GLU A 137 20.29 28.38 3.15
N PRO A 138 21.19 28.71 2.21
CA PRO A 138 22.64 28.60 2.44
C PRO A 138 23.12 29.31 3.73
N GLY A 139 23.74 28.54 4.63
CA GLY A 139 24.18 28.96 5.95
C GLY A 139 23.10 29.00 7.04
N GLU A 140 21.87 28.54 6.78
CA GLU A 140 20.74 28.70 7.70
C GLU A 140 19.94 27.40 7.90
N VAL A 141 19.77 26.98 9.16
CA VAL A 141 18.97 25.80 9.54
C VAL A 141 18.15 26.07 10.79
N SER A 142 16.99 25.42 10.89
CA SER A 142 16.18 25.43 12.11
C SER A 142 16.05 24.05 12.73
N ALA A 143 16.06 23.99 14.06
CA ALA A 143 15.68 22.84 14.84
C ALA A 143 14.46 23.22 15.68
N GLN A 144 13.31 22.62 15.40
CA GLN A 144 12.03 23.06 15.93
C GLN A 144 11.61 22.33 17.20
N GLY A 145 12.35 21.34 17.70
CA GLY A 145 11.92 20.59 18.89
C GLY A 145 11.79 21.51 20.11
N ALA A 146 10.71 21.42 20.89
CA ALA A 146 10.34 22.43 21.88
C ALA A 146 11.40 22.61 22.98
N GLN A 147 11.74 21.52 23.68
CA GLN A 147 12.72 21.51 24.76
C GLN A 147 14.06 20.95 24.26
N LEU A 148 14.01 19.77 23.67
CA LEU A 148 15.16 19.10 23.06
C LEU A 148 15.22 19.41 21.57
N PRO A 149 16.41 19.59 20.97
CA PRO A 149 16.55 19.76 19.52
C PRO A 149 16.09 18.52 18.75
N GLY A 150 16.34 17.35 19.34
CA GLY A 150 15.90 16.04 18.86
C GLY A 150 16.23 14.94 19.86
N ILE A 151 15.75 13.74 19.56
CA ILE A 151 16.03 12.50 20.29
C ILE A 151 16.73 11.52 19.37
N LEU A 152 17.74 10.83 19.90
CA LEU A 152 18.54 9.81 19.24
C LEU A 152 18.49 8.52 20.07
N TRP A 153 17.89 7.47 19.50
CA TRP A 153 18.04 6.11 20.02
C TRP A 153 19.20 5.43 19.32
N LEU A 154 20.27 5.17 20.07
CA LEU A 154 21.59 4.79 19.58
C LEU A 154 21.85 3.31 19.86
N GLY A 155 22.43 2.60 18.91
CA GLY A 155 22.87 1.23 19.12
C GLY A 155 24.03 0.86 18.20
N GLN A 156 24.78 -0.16 18.60
CA GLN A 156 25.75 -0.80 17.71
C GLN A 156 25.01 -1.75 16.76
N PHE A 157 25.38 -1.72 15.48
CA PHE A 157 24.75 -2.53 14.45
C PHE A 157 25.70 -3.63 13.95
N PRO A 158 25.22 -4.88 13.77
CA PRO A 158 23.86 -5.35 14.06
C PRO A 158 23.57 -5.51 15.57
N SER A 159 24.61 -5.66 16.39
CA SER A 159 24.55 -5.72 17.86
C SER A 159 25.95 -5.53 18.45
N GLY A 160 26.05 -5.05 19.69
CA GLY A 160 27.31 -4.97 20.44
C GLY A 160 27.25 -3.96 21.58
N ASP A 161 28.35 -3.85 22.32
CA ASP A 161 28.50 -3.07 23.56
C ASP A 161 29.79 -2.22 23.57
N ASP A 162 30.21 -1.72 22.40
CA ASP A 162 31.41 -0.89 22.30
C ASP A 162 31.31 0.37 23.20
N PRO A 163 32.24 0.56 24.16
CA PRO A 163 32.13 1.61 25.19
C PRO A 163 32.26 3.03 24.61
N ARG A 164 32.71 3.17 23.35
CA ARG A 164 32.71 4.47 22.68
C ARG A 164 31.28 4.97 22.45
N LEU A 165 30.30 4.07 22.33
CA LEU A 165 28.90 4.44 22.16
C LEU A 165 28.33 5.13 23.41
N ASP A 166 28.73 4.72 24.62
CA ASP A 166 28.39 5.42 25.87
C ASP A 166 28.93 6.85 25.90
N THR A 167 30.17 7.03 25.44
CA THR A 167 30.81 8.34 25.32
C THR A 167 30.04 9.22 24.33
N ILE A 168 29.68 8.68 23.17
CA ILE A 168 28.87 9.38 22.17
C ILE A 168 27.50 9.78 22.72
N ALA A 169 26.83 8.90 23.45
CA ALA A 169 25.55 9.23 24.08
C ALA A 169 25.69 10.30 25.16
N ALA A 170 26.77 10.29 25.95
CA ALA A 170 27.05 11.34 26.94
C ALA A 170 27.31 12.70 26.28
N ASP A 171 28.13 12.74 25.23
CA ASP A 171 28.43 13.95 24.47
C ASP A 171 27.17 14.55 23.82
N LEU A 172 26.30 13.70 23.25
CA LEU A 172 25.01 14.14 22.71
C LEU A 172 24.08 14.71 23.79
N ARG A 173 24.05 14.14 25.01
CA ARG A 173 23.28 14.69 26.13
C ARG A 173 23.85 16.03 26.60
N THR A 174 25.17 16.16 26.71
CA THR A 174 25.85 17.43 27.01
C THR A 174 25.57 18.48 25.94
N ALA A 175 25.44 18.07 24.68
CA ALA A 175 24.99 18.90 23.56
C ALA A 175 23.47 19.19 23.56
N GLY A 176 22.73 18.77 24.58
CA GLY A 176 21.31 19.09 24.78
C GLY A 176 20.34 18.20 24.01
N PHE A 177 20.79 17.11 23.40
CA PHE A 177 19.89 16.11 22.79
C PHE A 177 19.35 15.13 23.84
N GLY A 178 18.18 14.55 23.55
CA GLY A 178 17.80 13.30 24.20
C GLY A 178 18.58 12.16 23.56
N ALA A 179 19.47 11.50 24.30
CA ALA A 179 20.16 10.30 23.79
C ALA A 179 19.88 9.10 24.68
N GLN A 180 19.47 7.99 24.08
CA GLN A 180 19.19 6.72 24.77
C GLN A 180 19.91 5.60 24.04
N LEU A 181 20.63 4.75 24.77
CA LEU A 181 21.21 3.53 24.21
C LEU A 181 20.14 2.45 24.14
N VAL A 182 20.11 1.70 23.03
CA VAL A 182 19.13 0.65 22.79
C VAL A 182 19.85 -0.62 22.30
N PRO A 183 19.51 -1.81 22.84
CA PRO A 183 20.24 -3.04 22.55
C PRO A 183 19.95 -3.62 21.15
N ASP A 184 18.81 -3.29 20.56
CA ASP A 184 18.38 -3.78 19.23
C ASP A 184 17.98 -2.61 18.34
N LEU A 185 18.97 -1.92 17.77
CA LEU A 185 18.75 -0.74 16.94
C LEU A 185 17.81 -1.00 15.76
N LEU A 186 17.82 -2.22 15.19
CA LEU A 186 17.02 -2.56 14.01
C LEU A 186 15.52 -2.37 14.29
N ARG A 187 15.04 -2.81 15.46
CA ARG A 187 13.63 -2.63 15.84
C ARG A 187 13.23 -1.16 15.98
N TRP A 188 14.14 -0.32 16.48
CA TRP A 188 13.95 1.14 16.59
C TRP A 188 13.94 1.83 15.23
N LYS A 189 14.82 1.42 14.32
CA LYS A 189 14.81 1.94 12.94
C LYS A 189 13.58 1.46 12.17
N ALA A 190 13.12 0.22 12.37
CA ALA A 190 11.91 -0.30 11.77
C ALA A 190 10.64 0.42 12.27
N GLY A 191 10.55 0.69 13.58
CA GLY A 191 9.49 1.52 14.16
C GLY A 191 9.45 2.93 13.54
N LYS A 192 10.62 3.53 13.32
CA LYS A 192 10.74 4.82 12.64
C LYS A 192 10.37 4.75 11.16
N LEU A 193 10.79 3.69 10.46
CA LEU A 193 10.45 3.46 9.07
C LEU A 193 8.93 3.42 8.88
N LEU A 194 8.19 2.72 9.75
CA LEU A 194 6.72 2.71 9.72
C LEU A 194 6.12 4.11 9.81
N ALA A 195 6.64 4.98 10.68
CA ALA A 195 6.21 6.37 10.73
C ALA A 195 6.54 7.12 9.43
N ASN A 196 7.70 6.86 8.83
CA ASN A 196 8.15 7.48 7.58
C ASN A 196 7.38 7.03 6.33
N LEU A 197 6.68 5.89 6.33
CA LEU A 197 5.84 5.49 5.19
C LEU A 197 4.74 6.53 4.88
N GLY A 198 4.29 7.28 5.89
CA GLY A 198 3.35 8.38 5.72
C GLY A 198 3.95 9.63 5.07
N ASN A 199 5.28 9.75 4.98
CA ASN A 199 5.92 10.92 4.38
C ASN A 199 5.60 11.06 2.89
N ALA A 200 5.43 9.95 2.17
CA ALA A 200 5.04 9.97 0.76
C ALA A 200 3.63 10.54 0.57
N VAL A 201 2.71 10.20 1.48
CA VAL A 201 1.34 10.71 1.50
C VAL A 201 1.34 12.22 1.75
N ASP A 202 2.02 12.69 2.79
CA ASP A 202 2.15 14.14 3.08
C ASP A 202 2.82 14.91 1.94
N ALA A 203 3.82 14.32 1.28
CA ALA A 203 4.51 14.95 0.17
C ALA A 203 3.65 15.09 -1.09
N LEU A 204 2.84 14.07 -1.41
CA LEU A 204 2.07 14.01 -2.65
C LEU A 204 0.72 14.73 -2.54
N PHE A 205 -0.02 14.52 -1.45
CA PHE A 205 -1.43 14.90 -1.36
C PHE A 205 -1.73 15.98 -0.31
N GLY A 206 -0.85 16.15 0.68
CA GLY A 206 -1.13 16.98 1.85
C GLY A 206 -2.17 16.37 2.80
N PRO A 207 -2.58 17.10 3.85
CA PRO A 207 -3.48 16.56 4.87
C PRO A 207 -4.96 16.62 4.45
N ASP A 208 -5.61 15.45 4.35
CA ASP A 208 -7.06 15.30 4.30
C ASP A 208 -7.52 13.95 4.94
N ASP A 209 -8.82 13.74 5.11
CA ASP A 209 -9.35 12.50 5.73
C ASP A 209 -9.13 11.25 4.87
N ARG A 210 -9.09 11.40 3.53
CA ARG A 210 -8.93 10.27 2.59
C ARG A 210 -7.50 9.73 2.62
N THR A 211 -6.53 10.63 2.63
CA THR A 211 -5.10 10.38 2.71
C THR A 211 -4.69 9.84 4.09
N ALA A 212 -5.45 10.15 5.15
CA ALA A 212 -5.27 9.53 6.44
C ALA A 212 -5.53 8.00 6.42
N SER A 213 -6.52 7.52 5.64
CA SER A 213 -6.74 6.07 5.47
C SER A 213 -5.58 5.40 4.74
N LEU A 214 -5.15 5.99 3.63
CA LEU A 214 -4.01 5.54 2.85
C LEU A 214 -2.74 5.39 3.71
N GLY A 215 -2.47 6.38 4.57
CA GLY A 215 -1.35 6.31 5.52
C GLY A 215 -1.45 5.15 6.52
N ARG A 216 -2.66 4.80 6.98
CA ARG A 216 -2.87 3.63 7.86
C ARG A 216 -2.65 2.32 7.10
N GLU A 217 -3.16 2.22 5.89
CA GLU A 217 -3.02 1.03 5.04
C GLU A 217 -1.55 0.77 4.65
N LEU A 218 -0.79 1.81 4.30
CA LEU A 218 0.65 1.72 4.05
C LEU A 218 1.41 1.14 5.24
N ARG A 219 1.06 1.59 6.45
CA ARG A 219 1.67 1.10 7.70
C ARG A 219 1.25 -0.32 8.02
N ALA A 220 0.01 -0.71 7.75
CA ALA A 220 -0.47 -2.07 7.94
C ALA A 220 0.25 -3.05 7.01
N GLU A 221 0.40 -2.69 5.73
CA GLU A 221 1.21 -3.45 4.77
C GLU A 221 2.68 -3.55 5.20
N GLY A 222 3.28 -2.42 5.61
CA GLY A 222 4.66 -2.40 6.12
C GLY A 222 4.86 -3.30 7.33
N ARG A 223 3.91 -3.35 8.28
CA ARG A 223 3.96 -4.26 9.44
C ARG A 223 3.95 -5.73 9.02
N ARG A 224 3.09 -6.11 8.06
CA ARG A 224 3.05 -7.50 7.55
C ARG A 224 4.37 -7.92 6.91
N VAL A 225 4.95 -7.04 6.10
CA VAL A 225 6.24 -7.28 5.46
C VAL A 225 7.38 -7.38 6.47
N LEU A 226 7.45 -6.46 7.44
CA LEU A 226 8.47 -6.50 8.50
C LEU A 226 8.36 -7.78 9.33
N ALA A 227 7.14 -8.20 9.68
CA ALA A 227 6.91 -9.45 10.40
C ALA A 227 7.41 -10.68 9.61
N ALA A 228 7.16 -10.72 8.29
CA ALA A 228 7.68 -11.78 7.42
C ALA A 228 9.21 -11.77 7.28
N ALA A 229 9.84 -10.59 7.43
CA ALA A 229 11.28 -10.44 7.53
C ALA A 229 11.85 -10.79 8.92
N GLY A 230 11.01 -11.18 9.88
CA GLY A 230 11.42 -11.46 11.27
C GLY A 230 11.75 -10.20 12.08
N ILE A 231 11.31 -9.02 11.64
CA ILE A 231 11.59 -7.74 12.28
C ILE A 231 10.33 -7.28 13.03
N ASP A 232 10.43 -7.16 14.35
CA ASP A 232 9.36 -6.63 15.20
C ASP A 232 9.58 -5.14 15.53
N PRO A 233 8.92 -4.20 14.84
CA PRO A 233 9.16 -2.77 15.00
C PRO A 233 8.65 -2.25 16.35
N VAL A 234 9.48 -1.49 17.08
CA VAL A 234 9.04 -0.85 18.33
C VAL A 234 8.06 0.30 18.08
N ASN A 235 7.17 0.53 19.04
CA ASN A 235 6.51 1.82 19.16
C ASN A 235 7.45 2.80 19.88
N LEU A 236 8.03 3.75 19.12
CA LEU A 236 9.02 4.70 19.65
C LEU A 236 8.52 5.49 20.87
N ARG A 237 7.24 5.91 20.89
CA ARG A 237 6.70 6.70 22.00
C ARG A 237 6.54 5.87 23.27
N GLU A 238 6.14 4.61 23.13
CA GLU A 238 5.91 3.71 24.27
C GLU A 238 7.20 3.11 24.81
N ALA A 239 8.18 2.83 23.93
CA ALA A 239 9.43 2.18 24.32
C ALA A 239 10.51 3.16 24.82
N SER A 240 10.41 4.44 24.46
CA SER A 240 11.41 5.45 24.84
C SER A 240 11.41 5.74 26.33
N GLU A 241 12.59 5.76 26.94
CA GLU A 241 12.80 6.25 28.31
C GLU A 241 12.76 7.78 28.37
N ILE A 242 13.03 8.43 27.24
CA ILE A 242 12.96 9.88 27.09
C ILE A 242 11.52 10.25 26.72
N ASP A 243 10.96 11.26 27.38
CA ASP A 243 9.69 11.85 26.99
C ASP A 243 9.80 12.44 25.58
N THR A 244 9.18 11.74 24.62
CA THR A 244 9.22 12.12 23.21
C THR A 244 8.56 13.48 22.92
N SER A 245 7.66 13.96 23.79
CA SER A 245 7.02 15.26 23.63
C SER A 245 8.00 16.43 23.81
N ALA A 246 9.12 16.21 24.50
CA ALA A 246 10.17 17.21 24.66
C ALA A 246 10.81 17.63 23.32
N ALA A 247 10.73 16.78 22.29
CA ALA A 247 11.20 17.06 20.94
C ALA A 247 10.07 17.31 19.93
N ASP A 248 8.82 17.47 20.39
CA ASP A 248 7.72 17.84 19.49
C ASP A 248 7.98 19.25 18.90
N PRO A 249 7.59 19.50 17.64
CA PRO A 249 7.85 20.78 16.99
C PRO A 249 7.12 21.93 17.69
N ALA A 250 7.85 22.98 18.05
CA ALA A 250 7.32 24.28 18.46
C ALA A 250 7.50 25.32 17.34
N GLU A 251 6.68 26.37 17.40
CA GLU A 251 6.74 27.46 16.44
C GLU A 251 8.03 28.26 16.58
N ILE A 252 8.62 28.59 15.44
CA ILE A 252 9.69 29.59 15.34
C ILE A 252 9.09 30.76 14.55
N PRO A 253 9.02 31.98 15.12
CA PRO A 253 8.42 33.13 14.45
C PRO A 253 8.95 33.33 13.02
N GLY A 254 8.03 33.41 12.05
CA GLY A 254 8.32 33.57 10.62
C GLY A 254 8.90 32.34 9.93
N ARG A 255 8.98 31.18 10.59
CA ARG A 255 9.57 29.94 10.05
C ARG A 255 8.68 28.72 10.33
N PRO A 256 7.47 28.64 9.72
CA PRO A 256 6.59 27.50 9.88
C PRO A 256 7.24 26.22 9.33
N ARG A 257 6.90 25.07 9.92
CA ARG A 257 7.41 23.77 9.46
C ARG A 257 6.79 23.38 8.13
N ALA A 258 7.62 23.11 7.12
CA ALA A 258 7.19 22.72 5.78
C ALA A 258 6.84 21.22 5.62
N GLY A 259 6.21 20.62 6.64
CA GLY A 259 5.81 19.20 6.65
C GLY A 259 6.96 18.19 6.85
N SER A 260 6.78 16.98 6.32
CA SER A 260 7.74 15.87 6.42
C SER A 260 9.05 16.13 5.67
N SER A 261 10.10 15.36 5.98
CA SER A 261 11.39 15.47 5.28
C SER A 261 11.27 15.18 3.78
N THR A 262 10.36 14.30 3.37
CA THR A 262 10.09 14.00 1.96
C THR A 262 9.42 15.17 1.26
N ARG A 263 8.41 15.80 1.89
CA ARG A 263 7.74 17.00 1.38
C ARG A 263 8.72 18.14 1.16
N GLN A 264 9.61 18.37 2.13
CA GLN A 264 10.68 19.36 2.04
C GLN A 264 11.67 19.07 0.91
N SER A 265 12.01 17.79 0.68
CA SER A 265 12.90 17.40 -0.42
C SER A 265 12.25 17.62 -1.79
N LEU A 266 10.96 17.30 -1.92
CA LEU A 266 10.19 17.55 -3.13
C LEU A 266 10.10 19.07 -3.42
N ALA A 267 9.83 19.88 -2.39
CA ALA A 267 9.76 21.34 -2.49
C ALA A 267 11.06 21.98 -3.00
N ARG A 268 12.22 21.40 -2.65
CA ARG A 268 13.53 21.89 -3.11
C ARG A 268 13.87 21.52 -4.56
N GLY A 269 13.06 20.68 -5.21
CA GLY A 269 13.31 20.27 -6.59
C GLY A 269 14.62 19.48 -6.77
N ALA A 270 15.03 18.69 -5.79
CA ALA A 270 16.32 17.97 -5.79
C ALA A 270 16.42 16.84 -6.85
N GLY A 271 15.41 16.67 -7.70
CA GLY A 271 15.32 15.61 -8.73
C GLY A 271 15.20 14.18 -8.19
N SER A 272 15.39 13.98 -6.88
CA SER A 272 15.30 12.69 -6.20
C SER A 272 14.80 12.88 -4.76
N VAL A 273 14.15 11.85 -4.22
CA VAL A 273 13.64 11.78 -2.85
C VAL A 273 13.91 10.38 -2.27
N GLU A 274 13.88 10.25 -0.95
CA GLU A 274 14.25 9.01 -0.23
C GLU A 274 13.22 7.86 -0.38
N GLY A 275 12.33 7.91 -1.39
CA GLY A 275 11.25 6.94 -1.58
C GLY A 275 11.73 5.49 -1.67
N ASP A 276 12.86 5.26 -2.35
CA ASP A 276 13.45 3.93 -2.54
C ASP A 276 13.96 3.30 -1.25
N PHE A 277 14.35 4.11 -0.27
CA PHE A 277 14.88 3.66 1.01
C PHE A 277 13.87 3.74 2.16
N LEU A 278 12.64 4.14 1.83
CA LEU A 278 11.50 4.18 2.75
C LEU A 278 10.42 3.20 2.28
N ASN A 279 9.52 3.61 1.38
CA ASN A 279 8.52 2.71 0.80
C ASN A 279 9.19 1.59 0.00
N GLY A 280 10.26 1.89 -0.73
CA GLY A 280 11.04 0.90 -1.47
C GLY A 280 11.74 -0.12 -0.57
N GLU A 281 12.07 0.21 0.68
CA GLU A 281 12.62 -0.76 1.64
C GLU A 281 11.56 -1.83 1.99
N ILE A 282 10.30 -1.43 2.15
CA ILE A 282 9.18 -2.37 2.33
C ILE A 282 8.99 -3.21 1.06
N VAL A 283 9.10 -2.63 -0.12
CA VAL A 283 9.00 -3.37 -1.39
C VAL A 283 10.14 -4.40 -1.53
N LEU A 284 11.37 -4.02 -1.17
CA LEU A 284 12.53 -4.90 -1.18
C LEU A 284 12.32 -6.08 -0.23
N LEU A 285 11.98 -5.82 1.04
CA LEU A 285 11.71 -6.87 2.02
C LEU A 285 10.55 -7.76 1.58
N GLY A 286 9.49 -7.20 1.02
CA GLY A 286 8.36 -7.97 0.48
C GLY A 286 8.80 -8.96 -0.60
N ARG A 287 9.66 -8.52 -1.53
CA ARG A 287 10.22 -9.40 -2.58
C ARG A 287 11.13 -10.49 -2.02
N LEU A 288 11.99 -10.15 -1.05
CA LEU A 288 12.92 -11.10 -0.43
C LEU A 288 12.21 -12.18 0.40
N HIS A 289 11.07 -11.84 1.01
CA HIS A 289 10.33 -12.71 1.93
C HIS A 289 9.01 -13.24 1.36
N GLY A 290 8.74 -13.03 0.06
CA GLY A 290 7.55 -13.56 -0.61
C GLY A 290 6.22 -12.94 -0.15
N VAL A 291 6.23 -11.73 0.40
CA VAL A 291 5.03 -11.00 0.84
C VAL A 291 4.77 -9.81 -0.07
N PRO A 292 3.62 -9.73 -0.75
CA PRO A 292 3.28 -8.59 -1.60
C PRO A 292 3.24 -7.26 -0.82
N ALA A 293 3.84 -6.23 -1.41
CA ALA A 293 3.78 -4.84 -0.93
C ALA A 293 3.23 -3.87 -2.01
N PRO A 294 2.04 -4.16 -2.59
CA PRO A 294 1.50 -3.41 -3.73
C PRO A 294 1.29 -1.92 -3.44
N LEU A 295 0.83 -1.56 -2.24
CA LEU A 295 0.55 -0.17 -1.91
C LEU A 295 1.83 0.64 -1.70
N ASN A 296 2.84 0.08 -1.03
CA ASN A 296 4.15 0.70 -0.92
C ASN A 296 4.84 0.82 -2.29
N ALA A 297 4.66 -0.16 -3.19
CA ALA A 297 5.19 -0.08 -4.55
C ALA A 297 4.52 1.03 -5.38
N ALA A 298 3.20 1.15 -5.31
CA ALA A 298 2.46 2.21 -5.99
C ALA A 298 2.89 3.60 -5.49
N MET A 299 3.03 3.76 -4.18
CA MET A 299 3.48 5.01 -3.55
C MET A 299 4.92 5.35 -3.89
N GLN A 300 5.84 4.37 -3.86
CA GLN A 300 7.22 4.54 -4.29
C GLN A 300 7.27 5.07 -5.73
N ARG A 301 6.53 4.42 -6.64
CA ARG A 301 6.47 4.82 -8.05
C ARG A 301 5.89 6.22 -8.24
N ARG A 302 4.77 6.54 -7.58
CA ARG A 302 4.12 7.85 -7.72
C ARG A 302 4.99 8.98 -7.17
N LEU A 303 5.68 8.74 -6.07
CA LEU A 303 6.62 9.68 -5.48
C LEU A 303 7.83 9.92 -6.39
N ALA A 304 8.37 8.87 -7.02
CA ALA A 304 9.44 9.00 -8.01
C ALA A 304 8.99 9.83 -9.23
N LEU A 305 7.76 9.61 -9.72
CA LEU A 305 7.19 10.41 -10.80
C LEU A 305 7.04 11.90 -10.43
N ALA A 306 6.56 12.20 -9.21
CA ALA A 306 6.48 13.58 -8.72
C ALA A 306 7.84 14.27 -8.72
N ALA A 307 8.86 13.59 -8.18
CA ALA A 307 10.21 14.12 -8.12
C ALA A 307 10.81 14.35 -9.53
N ALA A 308 10.63 13.40 -10.45
CA ALA A 308 11.12 13.51 -11.82
C ALA A 308 10.43 14.64 -12.61
N ARG A 309 9.15 14.91 -12.32
CA ARG A 309 8.37 15.96 -12.99
C ARG A 309 8.50 17.34 -12.32
N GLY A 310 9.16 17.42 -11.17
CA GLY A 310 9.22 18.65 -10.39
C GLY A 310 7.84 19.12 -9.90
N GLU A 311 6.95 18.18 -9.57
CA GLU A 311 5.62 18.48 -9.08
C GLU A 311 5.68 19.21 -7.72
N SER A 312 4.77 20.17 -7.53
CA SER A 312 4.65 20.90 -6.27
C SER A 312 4.17 19.95 -5.15
N PRO A 313 4.68 20.09 -3.91
CA PRO A 313 4.20 19.24 -2.83
C PRO A 313 2.70 19.43 -2.55
N GLY A 314 1.97 18.33 -2.41
CA GLY A 314 0.52 18.34 -2.20
C GLY A 314 -0.32 18.55 -3.46
N SER A 315 0.27 18.55 -4.66
CA SER A 315 -0.48 18.77 -5.91
C SER A 315 -0.97 17.51 -6.61
N ALA A 316 -0.64 16.31 -6.10
CA ALA A 316 -1.05 15.05 -6.73
C ALA A 316 -2.53 14.74 -6.45
N ASP A 317 -3.18 14.04 -7.37
CA ASP A 317 -4.53 13.50 -7.16
C ASP A 317 -4.44 12.07 -6.58
N PRO A 318 -5.10 11.77 -5.43
CA PRO A 318 -5.12 10.42 -4.86
C PRO A 318 -5.61 9.32 -5.81
N SER A 319 -6.43 9.65 -6.81
CA SER A 319 -6.89 8.70 -7.83
C SER A 319 -5.78 8.22 -8.78
N GLU A 320 -4.63 8.90 -8.79
CA GLU A 320 -3.45 8.49 -9.59
C GLU A 320 -2.65 7.34 -8.95
N ILE A 321 -3.02 6.89 -7.74
CA ILE A 321 -2.41 5.72 -7.12
C ILE A 321 -2.92 4.47 -7.85
N ASP A 322 -2.15 4.04 -8.83
CA ASP A 322 -2.34 2.77 -9.51
C ASP A 322 -1.96 1.61 -8.57
N LEU A 323 -2.92 1.21 -7.73
CA LEU A 323 -2.79 -0.01 -6.95
C LEU A 323 -2.89 -1.21 -7.89
N PRO A 324 -1.98 -2.19 -7.82
CA PRO A 324 -2.17 -3.48 -8.44
C PRO A 324 -3.52 -4.04 -8.01
N ARG A 325 -4.52 -4.00 -8.90
CA ARG A 325 -5.78 -4.70 -8.68
C ARG A 325 -5.43 -6.19 -8.60
N PRO A 326 -5.82 -6.92 -7.53
CA PRO A 326 -5.60 -8.35 -7.51
C PRO A 326 -6.23 -8.95 -8.77
N PRO A 327 -5.53 -9.86 -9.45
CA PRO A 327 -5.97 -10.35 -10.75
C PRO A 327 -7.35 -10.97 -10.58
N VAL A 328 -8.30 -10.62 -11.44
CA VAL A 328 -9.67 -11.19 -11.40
C VAL A 328 -9.65 -12.66 -11.82
N LEU A 329 -8.67 -13.05 -12.65
CA LEU A 329 -8.59 -14.34 -13.30
C LEU A 329 -7.37 -15.14 -12.85
N ILE A 330 -7.50 -16.47 -12.87
CA ILE A 330 -6.41 -17.44 -12.77
C ILE A 330 -6.51 -18.44 -13.92
N SER A 331 -5.39 -18.79 -14.55
CA SER A 331 -5.35 -19.83 -15.58
C SER A 331 -5.31 -21.22 -14.95
N ALA A 332 -5.75 -22.26 -15.67
CA ALA A 332 -5.66 -23.64 -15.20
C ALA A 332 -4.23 -24.07 -14.84
N ASP A 333 -3.23 -23.61 -15.60
CA ASP A 333 -1.81 -23.91 -15.31
C ASP A 333 -1.32 -23.25 -14.02
N GLU A 334 -1.71 -22.00 -13.79
CA GLU A 334 -1.35 -21.29 -12.56
C GLU A 334 -2.10 -21.87 -11.35
N LEU A 335 -3.36 -22.24 -11.53
CA LEU A 335 -4.14 -22.92 -10.50
C LEU A 335 -3.50 -24.26 -10.12
N GLN A 336 -3.11 -25.08 -11.09
CA GLN A 336 -2.40 -26.35 -10.82
C GLN A 336 -1.13 -26.11 -9.99
N ARG A 337 -0.29 -25.14 -10.37
CA ARG A 337 0.92 -24.81 -9.60
C ARG A 337 0.63 -24.41 -8.16
N GLN A 338 -0.46 -23.67 -7.93
CA GLN A 338 -0.83 -23.25 -6.58
C GLN A 338 -1.42 -24.39 -5.77
N LEU A 339 -2.18 -25.30 -6.39
CA LEU A 339 -2.67 -26.52 -5.75
C LEU A 339 -1.53 -27.43 -5.29
N ASP A 340 -0.40 -27.42 -6.02
CA ASP A 340 0.81 -28.17 -5.68
C ASP A 340 1.71 -27.47 -4.64
N SER A 341 1.33 -26.27 -4.17
CA SER A 341 2.11 -25.48 -3.21
C SER A 341 1.79 -25.83 -1.75
N SER A 342 2.56 -25.27 -0.81
CA SER A 342 2.29 -25.42 0.63
C SER A 342 1.08 -24.62 1.13
N ALA A 343 0.49 -23.76 0.30
CA ALA A 343 -0.66 -22.93 0.63
C ALA A 343 -1.65 -22.88 -0.55
N PRO A 344 -2.36 -23.99 -0.85
CA PRO A 344 -3.31 -24.04 -1.95
C PRO A 344 -4.52 -23.11 -1.70
N PRO A 345 -5.12 -22.54 -2.76
CA PRO A 345 -6.33 -21.75 -2.63
C PRO A 345 -7.53 -22.61 -2.24
N VAL A 346 -8.53 -21.98 -1.60
CA VAL A 346 -9.85 -22.60 -1.42
C VAL A 346 -10.57 -22.60 -2.77
N LEU A 347 -10.99 -23.78 -3.23
CA LEU A 347 -11.69 -23.96 -4.51
C LEU A 347 -13.21 -24.02 -4.30
N LEU A 348 -13.94 -23.12 -4.97
CA LEU A 348 -15.41 -23.06 -4.89
C LEU A 348 -16.02 -23.41 -6.25
N ASP A 349 -16.82 -24.46 -6.28
CA ASP A 349 -17.63 -24.84 -7.43
C ASP A 349 -19.03 -24.25 -7.29
N VAL A 350 -19.37 -23.29 -8.16
CA VAL A 350 -20.63 -22.55 -8.13
C VAL A 350 -21.47 -22.86 -9.35
N ARG A 351 -21.65 -24.15 -9.66
CA ARG A 351 -22.49 -24.56 -10.78
C ARG A 351 -23.96 -24.30 -10.52
N TRP A 352 -24.48 -23.30 -11.22
CA TRP A 352 -25.88 -22.91 -11.23
C TRP A 352 -26.26 -22.41 -12.63
N ALA A 353 -27.44 -22.76 -13.10
CA ALA A 353 -28.03 -22.22 -14.32
C ALA A 353 -29.53 -22.02 -14.12
N LEU A 354 -30.06 -20.94 -14.69
CA LEU A 354 -31.48 -20.62 -14.58
C LEU A 354 -32.32 -21.76 -15.19
N GLY A 355 -33.14 -22.39 -14.35
CA GLY A 355 -34.01 -23.52 -14.74
C GLY A 355 -33.37 -24.90 -14.62
N ASP A 356 -32.10 -25.02 -14.22
CA ASP A 356 -31.46 -26.30 -13.91
C ASP A 356 -31.25 -26.47 -12.39
N PRO A 357 -32.04 -27.33 -11.72
CA PRO A 357 -31.90 -27.57 -10.28
C PRO A 357 -30.77 -28.56 -9.93
N ASN A 358 -30.02 -29.09 -10.90
CA ASN A 358 -29.11 -30.22 -10.69
C ASN A 358 -27.64 -29.83 -10.44
N GLY A 359 -27.36 -28.58 -10.06
CA GLY A 359 -26.00 -28.07 -9.81
C GLY A 359 -25.15 -29.00 -8.94
N HIS A 360 -25.68 -29.42 -7.79
CA HIS A 360 -25.00 -30.34 -6.88
C HIS A 360 -24.73 -31.71 -7.51
N ARG A 361 -25.64 -32.23 -8.34
CA ARG A 361 -25.43 -33.51 -9.03
C ARG A 361 -24.28 -33.40 -10.03
N HIS A 362 -24.22 -32.31 -10.79
CA HIS A 362 -23.09 -32.05 -11.69
C HIS A 362 -21.77 -32.03 -10.92
N TYR A 363 -21.75 -31.45 -9.71
CA TYR A 363 -20.61 -31.53 -8.80
C TYR A 363 -20.19 -32.95 -8.46
N LEU A 364 -21.13 -33.79 -8.04
CA LEU A 364 -20.84 -35.19 -7.72
C LEU A 364 -20.32 -35.98 -8.94
N ASP A 365 -20.76 -35.64 -10.15
CA ASP A 365 -20.36 -36.32 -11.38
C ASP A 365 -18.92 -35.96 -11.83
N GLY A 366 -18.35 -34.85 -11.35
CA GLY A 366 -16.98 -34.45 -11.64
C GLY A 366 -16.67 -33.00 -11.26
N HIS A 367 -15.66 -32.77 -10.42
CA HIS A 367 -15.23 -31.44 -9.95
C HIS A 367 -13.70 -31.36 -9.83
N LEU A 368 -13.15 -30.14 -9.75
CA LEU A 368 -11.73 -29.93 -9.52
C LEU A 368 -11.29 -30.57 -8.18
N PRO A 369 -10.11 -31.20 -8.09
CA PRO A 369 -9.65 -31.83 -6.86
C PRO A 369 -9.64 -30.87 -5.66
N GLY A 370 -10.33 -31.25 -4.58
CA GLY A 370 -10.44 -30.44 -3.37
C GLY A 370 -11.41 -29.26 -3.45
N ALA A 371 -12.22 -29.13 -4.52
CA ALA A 371 -13.28 -28.15 -4.60
C ALA A 371 -14.42 -28.43 -3.62
N VAL A 372 -15.11 -27.36 -3.21
CA VAL A 372 -16.32 -27.39 -2.39
C VAL A 372 -17.48 -26.88 -3.21
N TYR A 373 -18.59 -27.63 -3.21
CA TYR A 373 -19.82 -27.17 -3.83
C TYR A 373 -20.42 -26.00 -3.04
N VAL A 374 -20.78 -24.92 -3.74
CA VAL A 374 -21.45 -23.76 -3.18
C VAL A 374 -22.81 -23.59 -3.84
N ASP A 375 -23.86 -23.71 -3.04
CA ASP A 375 -25.23 -23.55 -3.52
C ASP A 375 -25.56 -22.05 -3.64
N LEU A 376 -25.80 -21.59 -4.87
CA LEU A 376 -26.04 -20.17 -5.14
C LEU A 376 -27.32 -19.65 -4.46
N ASP A 377 -28.39 -20.43 -4.47
CA ASP A 377 -29.70 -19.99 -4.00
C ASP A 377 -29.75 -19.92 -2.47
N THR A 378 -29.02 -20.79 -1.77
CA THR A 378 -29.08 -20.92 -0.30
C THR A 378 -27.87 -20.34 0.44
N GLU A 379 -26.71 -20.23 -0.21
CA GLU A 379 -25.48 -19.75 0.43
C GLU A 379 -24.96 -18.42 -0.13
N LEU A 380 -25.37 -18.04 -1.35
CA LEU A 380 -24.99 -16.76 -2.00
C LEU A 380 -26.15 -15.77 -2.12
N ALA A 381 -27.30 -16.07 -1.51
CA ALA A 381 -28.47 -15.22 -1.47
C ALA A 381 -29.30 -15.44 -0.21
N THR A 382 -30.05 -14.41 0.18
CA THR A 382 -31.18 -14.52 1.12
C THR A 382 -32.42 -15.02 0.35
N PRO A 383 -33.44 -15.64 1.01
CA PRO A 383 -34.66 -16.04 0.32
C PRO A 383 -35.30 -14.92 -0.52
N PRO A 384 -35.88 -15.25 -1.69
CA PRO A 384 -36.38 -14.27 -2.64
C PRO A 384 -37.62 -13.54 -2.11
N SER A 385 -37.77 -12.27 -2.49
CA SER A 385 -39.00 -11.50 -2.25
C SER A 385 -39.27 -10.51 -3.39
N PRO A 386 -40.53 -10.12 -3.67
CA PRO A 386 -40.82 -9.05 -4.64
C PRO A 386 -40.13 -7.73 -4.30
N ALA A 387 -39.90 -7.48 -3.00
CA ALA A 387 -39.29 -6.25 -2.51
C ALA A 387 -37.77 -6.19 -2.70
N GLU A 388 -37.09 -7.35 -2.77
CA GLU A 388 -35.62 -7.44 -2.82
C GLU A 388 -35.07 -8.21 -4.04
N GLY A 389 -35.96 -8.80 -4.85
CA GLY A 389 -35.63 -9.59 -6.03
C GLY A 389 -35.42 -11.09 -5.74
N ARG A 390 -35.01 -11.82 -6.77
CA ARG A 390 -34.82 -13.29 -6.70
C ARG A 390 -33.52 -13.74 -6.01
N HIS A 391 -32.47 -12.91 -6.00
CA HIS A 391 -31.22 -13.21 -5.29
C HIS A 391 -30.70 -12.00 -4.50
N PRO A 392 -31.42 -11.58 -3.43
CA PRO A 392 -30.96 -10.53 -2.53
C PRO A 392 -29.56 -10.82 -1.98
N LEU A 393 -28.88 -9.79 -1.49
CA LEU A 393 -27.60 -10.00 -0.79
C LEU A 393 -27.82 -10.92 0.43
N PRO A 394 -26.89 -11.84 0.73
CA PRO A 394 -27.00 -12.70 1.89
C PRO A 394 -26.83 -11.89 3.17
N ASP A 395 -27.49 -12.31 4.24
CA ASP A 395 -27.14 -11.87 5.59
C ASP A 395 -25.65 -12.16 5.86
N ILE A 396 -24.94 -11.19 6.43
CA ILE A 396 -23.49 -11.27 6.56
C ILE A 396 -23.06 -12.39 7.52
N GLU A 397 -23.84 -12.69 8.56
CA GLU A 397 -23.51 -13.74 9.52
C GLU A 397 -23.73 -15.12 8.89
N ALA A 398 -24.83 -15.28 8.14
CA ALA A 398 -25.10 -16.49 7.37
C ALA A 398 -24.03 -16.74 6.29
N PHE A 399 -23.64 -15.69 5.54
CA PHE A 399 -22.60 -15.77 4.53
C PHE A 399 -21.23 -16.09 5.13
N GLN A 400 -20.89 -15.50 6.29
CA GLN A 400 -19.67 -15.84 7.02
C GLN A 400 -19.68 -17.30 7.48
N ALA A 401 -20.82 -17.79 7.98
CA ALA A 401 -20.95 -19.19 8.36
C ALA A 401 -20.76 -20.12 7.16
N ALA A 402 -21.29 -19.77 5.99
CA ALA A 402 -21.06 -20.51 4.74
C ALA A 402 -19.58 -20.47 4.32
N ALA A 403 -18.97 -19.29 4.28
CA ALA A 403 -17.56 -19.12 3.94
C ALA A 403 -16.62 -19.94 4.84
N ARG A 404 -16.91 -20.00 6.15
CA ARG A 404 -16.18 -20.87 7.08
C ARG A 404 -16.40 -22.34 6.77
N ARG A 405 -17.63 -22.77 6.43
CA ARG A 405 -17.89 -24.16 6.00
C ARG A 405 -17.17 -24.53 4.71
N TRP A 406 -16.88 -23.58 3.83
CA TRP A 406 -16.06 -23.82 2.64
C TRP A 406 -14.55 -23.90 2.96
N GLY A 407 -14.15 -23.62 4.20
CA GLY A 407 -12.75 -23.63 4.63
C GLY A 407 -12.02 -22.30 4.45
N VAL A 408 -12.72 -21.19 4.17
CA VAL A 408 -12.10 -19.86 4.00
C VAL A 408 -11.59 -19.34 5.33
N ARG A 409 -10.31 -18.96 5.36
CA ARG A 409 -9.59 -18.40 6.52
C ARG A 409 -9.21 -16.94 6.28
N GLU A 410 -8.82 -16.25 7.34
CA GLU A 410 -8.21 -14.93 7.20
C GLU A 410 -6.94 -15.01 6.34
N GLY A 411 -6.88 -14.19 5.28
CA GLY A 411 -5.78 -14.20 4.33
C GLY A 411 -5.80 -15.33 3.30
N SER A 412 -6.84 -16.18 3.28
CA SER A 412 -7.00 -17.21 2.24
C SER A 412 -7.03 -16.60 0.84
N SER A 413 -6.37 -17.30 -0.09
CA SER A 413 -6.65 -17.18 -1.51
C SER A 413 -7.86 -18.04 -1.86
N VAL A 414 -8.79 -17.50 -2.65
CA VAL A 414 -10.01 -18.22 -3.07
C VAL A 414 -10.10 -18.21 -4.59
N VAL A 415 -10.42 -19.36 -5.19
CA VAL A 415 -10.70 -19.49 -6.62
C VAL A 415 -12.11 -20.06 -6.79
N ALA A 416 -12.99 -19.32 -7.44
CA ALA A 416 -14.33 -19.77 -7.81
C ALA A 416 -14.37 -20.16 -9.30
N TYR A 417 -15.19 -21.16 -9.63
CA TYR A 417 -15.41 -21.57 -11.01
C TYR A 417 -16.81 -22.16 -11.19
N ASP A 418 -17.27 -22.23 -12.43
CA ASP A 418 -18.45 -22.99 -12.85
C ASP A 418 -18.20 -23.68 -14.19
N ASN A 419 -19.25 -24.16 -14.86
CA ASN A 419 -19.20 -24.77 -16.19
C ASN A 419 -19.89 -23.92 -17.28
N SER A 420 -20.13 -22.63 -17.02
CA SER A 420 -20.92 -21.75 -17.89
C SER A 420 -20.22 -20.43 -18.18
N GLY A 421 -18.88 -20.40 -18.11
CA GLY A 421 -18.09 -19.20 -18.41
C GLY A 421 -18.03 -18.22 -17.24
N ASN A 422 -18.11 -18.70 -16.00
CA ASN A 422 -18.13 -17.94 -14.75
C ASN A 422 -19.40 -17.09 -14.50
N LEU A 423 -20.50 -17.36 -15.21
CA LEU A 423 -21.75 -16.61 -15.04
C LEU A 423 -22.30 -16.68 -13.60
N ALA A 424 -22.16 -17.83 -12.94
CA ALA A 424 -22.60 -18.04 -11.57
C ALA A 424 -21.44 -17.86 -10.58
N ALA A 425 -20.24 -18.34 -10.92
CA ALA A 425 -19.05 -18.21 -10.09
C ALA A 425 -18.68 -16.76 -9.77
N ALA A 426 -18.95 -15.84 -10.70
CA ALA A 426 -18.74 -14.41 -10.49
C ALA A 426 -19.55 -13.85 -9.32
N ARG A 427 -20.69 -14.46 -8.95
CA ARG A 427 -21.48 -14.06 -7.77
C ARG A 427 -20.72 -14.34 -6.47
N ALA A 428 -20.10 -15.51 -6.35
CA ALA A 428 -19.25 -15.84 -5.19
C ALA A 428 -18.02 -14.93 -5.14
N TRP A 429 -17.38 -14.70 -6.29
CA TRP A 429 -16.27 -13.76 -6.42
C TRP A 429 -16.64 -12.37 -5.91
N TRP A 430 -17.77 -11.82 -6.40
CA TRP A 430 -18.21 -10.48 -6.03
C TRP A 430 -18.58 -10.39 -4.55
N LEU A 431 -19.32 -11.37 -4.01
CA LEU A 431 -19.76 -11.36 -2.61
C LEU A 431 -18.58 -11.47 -1.62
N LEU A 432 -17.62 -12.35 -1.88
CA LEU A 432 -16.44 -12.48 -1.02
C LEU A 432 -15.60 -11.19 -1.03
N ARG A 433 -15.46 -10.55 -2.20
CA ARG A 433 -14.76 -9.26 -2.33
C ARG A 433 -15.53 -8.12 -1.65
N TRP A 434 -16.84 -8.05 -1.83
CA TRP A 434 -17.74 -7.11 -1.14
C TRP A 434 -17.67 -7.27 0.39
N ALA A 435 -17.46 -8.51 0.85
CA ALA A 435 -17.32 -8.90 2.24
C ALA A 435 -15.87 -8.80 2.80
N GLY A 436 -14.92 -8.28 2.00
CA GLY A 436 -13.57 -7.94 2.46
C GLY A 436 -12.49 -9.02 2.22
N VAL A 437 -12.78 -10.11 1.52
CA VAL A 437 -11.75 -11.09 1.13
C VAL A 437 -10.92 -10.52 -0.01
N ALA A 438 -9.61 -10.37 0.22
CA ALA A 438 -8.73 -9.63 -0.69
C ALA A 438 -8.41 -10.39 -1.99
N ASP A 439 -8.08 -11.68 -1.88
CA ASP A 439 -7.65 -12.51 -3.02
C ASP A 439 -8.74 -13.52 -3.40
N VAL A 440 -9.62 -13.10 -4.31
CA VAL A 440 -10.68 -13.94 -4.87
C VAL A 440 -10.59 -13.85 -6.39
N ARG A 441 -10.50 -15.01 -7.03
CA ARG A 441 -10.22 -15.14 -8.47
C ARG A 441 -11.20 -16.09 -9.14
N LEU A 442 -11.38 -15.94 -10.44
CA LEU A 442 -12.18 -16.83 -11.29
C LEU A 442 -11.25 -17.70 -12.12
N LEU A 443 -11.52 -19.01 -12.21
CA LEU A 443 -10.83 -19.87 -13.16
C LEU A 443 -11.26 -19.47 -14.58
N ASP A 444 -10.34 -18.92 -15.36
CA ASP A 444 -10.65 -18.40 -16.69
C ASP A 444 -11.02 -19.52 -17.67
N GLY A 445 -12.27 -19.49 -18.16
CA GLY A 445 -12.89 -20.57 -18.93
C GLY A 445 -13.56 -21.67 -18.11
N GLY A 446 -13.58 -21.53 -16.78
CA GLY A 446 -14.25 -22.46 -15.86
C GLY A 446 -13.73 -23.89 -15.93
N LEU A 447 -14.60 -24.86 -15.63
CA LEU A 447 -14.30 -26.29 -15.62
C LEU A 447 -13.76 -26.78 -16.98
N ALA A 448 -14.24 -26.24 -18.10
CA ALA A 448 -13.77 -26.62 -19.44
C ALA A 448 -12.29 -26.29 -19.64
N ALA A 449 -11.80 -25.19 -19.06
CA ALA A 449 -10.39 -24.81 -19.16
C ALA A 449 -9.44 -25.73 -18.37
N TRP A 450 -9.99 -26.52 -17.44
CA TRP A 450 -9.24 -27.54 -16.70
C TRP A 450 -8.73 -28.66 -17.63
N GLY A 451 -9.39 -28.85 -18.78
CA GLY A 451 -8.98 -29.80 -19.82
C GLY A 451 -8.96 -31.24 -19.31
N ASP A 452 -7.96 -32.00 -19.75
CA ASP A 452 -7.81 -33.44 -19.41
C ASP A 452 -7.20 -33.69 -18.03
N ARG A 453 -7.03 -32.65 -17.19
CA ARG A 453 -6.52 -32.81 -15.82
C ARG A 453 -7.52 -33.59 -14.98
N PRO A 454 -7.06 -34.35 -13.96
CA PRO A 454 -7.94 -35.17 -13.14
C PRO A 454 -9.07 -34.37 -12.49
N LEU A 455 -10.25 -34.98 -12.45
CA LEU A 455 -11.41 -34.55 -11.67
C LEU A 455 -11.66 -35.53 -10.52
N GLU A 456 -12.15 -35.01 -9.40
CA GLU A 456 -12.73 -35.80 -8.32
C GLU A 456 -14.23 -36.04 -8.58
N THR A 457 -14.77 -37.12 -8.02
CA THR A 457 -16.20 -37.46 -8.08
C THR A 457 -16.73 -37.74 -6.67
N GLY A 458 -18.05 -37.69 -6.51
CA GLY A 458 -18.70 -37.83 -5.20
C GLY A 458 -18.61 -36.56 -4.37
N PHE A 459 -18.72 -36.70 -3.05
CA PHE A 459 -18.86 -35.56 -2.13
C PHE A 459 -17.59 -34.69 -1.97
N GLY A 460 -16.46 -35.10 -2.55
CA GLY A 460 -15.17 -34.42 -2.38
C GLY A 460 -14.68 -34.49 -0.93
N ARG A 461 -13.78 -33.56 -0.54
CA ARG A 461 -13.32 -33.40 0.85
C ARG A 461 -14.26 -32.46 1.60
N THR A 462 -14.64 -32.82 2.82
CA THR A 462 -15.21 -31.86 3.78
C THR A 462 -14.06 -31.04 4.37
N PRO A 463 -13.97 -29.73 4.09
CA PRO A 463 -12.89 -28.91 4.64
C PRO A 463 -13.10 -28.69 6.15
N GLU A 464 -11.99 -28.51 6.86
CA GLU A 464 -12.05 -28.00 8.24
C GLU A 464 -12.62 -26.58 8.23
N PRO A 465 -13.56 -26.25 9.13
CA PRO A 465 -14.11 -24.90 9.20
C PRO A 465 -13.00 -23.84 9.30
N GLY A 466 -13.13 -22.82 8.46
CA GLY A 466 -12.25 -21.67 8.46
C GLY A 466 -12.54 -20.68 9.58
N ASP A 467 -11.74 -19.62 9.66
CA ASP A 467 -11.79 -18.58 10.70
C ASP A 467 -12.10 -17.18 10.14
N VAL A 468 -12.43 -17.07 8.85
CA VAL A 468 -12.64 -15.77 8.18
C VAL A 468 -13.64 -14.89 8.94
N VAL A 469 -13.34 -13.59 8.99
CA VAL A 469 -14.23 -12.54 9.49
C VAL A 469 -14.65 -11.66 8.32
N LEU A 470 -15.94 -11.65 8.01
CA LEU A 470 -16.50 -10.93 6.87
C LEU A 470 -17.07 -9.57 7.29
N LYS A 471 -16.84 -8.55 6.46
CA LYS A 471 -17.35 -7.19 6.66
C LYS A 471 -17.89 -6.65 5.34
N PRO A 472 -19.17 -6.25 5.24
CA PRO A 472 -19.74 -5.77 4.00
C PRO A 472 -19.22 -4.36 3.65
N GLY A 473 -19.42 -3.94 2.39
CA GLY A 473 -19.18 -2.56 1.95
C GLY A 473 -17.81 -2.31 1.30
N HIS A 474 -17.06 -3.36 0.98
CA HIS A 474 -15.79 -3.24 0.26
C HIS A 474 -15.95 -3.10 -1.26
N LEU A 475 -17.17 -3.30 -1.77
CA LEU A 475 -17.56 -3.00 -3.16
C LEU A 475 -18.86 -2.18 -3.17
N PRO A 476 -19.04 -1.29 -4.15
CA PRO A 476 -20.20 -0.42 -4.19
C PRO A 476 -21.49 -1.17 -4.57
N VAL A 477 -22.58 -0.78 -3.91
CA VAL A 477 -23.92 -1.33 -4.09
C VAL A 477 -24.88 -0.18 -4.35
N LEU A 478 -25.77 -0.35 -5.32
CA LEU A 478 -26.84 0.61 -5.61
C LEU A 478 -28.14 0.14 -5.00
N SER A 479 -28.86 1.07 -4.38
CA SER A 479 -30.30 0.95 -4.13
C SER A 479 -31.09 1.10 -5.44
N ILE A 480 -32.38 0.78 -5.37
CA ILE A 480 -33.29 0.95 -6.50
C ILE A 480 -33.44 2.42 -6.94
N ASP A 481 -33.32 3.38 -6.00
CA ASP A 481 -33.41 4.82 -6.29
C ASP A 481 -32.11 5.36 -6.89
N GLU A 482 -30.97 4.98 -6.35
CA GLU A 482 -29.67 5.33 -6.93
C GLU A 482 -29.53 4.76 -8.35
N THR A 483 -30.04 3.54 -8.58
CA THR A 483 -30.09 2.94 -9.91
C THR A 483 -30.93 3.77 -10.89
N ALA A 484 -32.07 4.30 -10.44
CA ALA A 484 -32.94 5.13 -11.28
C ALA A 484 -32.30 6.48 -11.65
N ALA A 485 -31.48 7.05 -10.74
CA ALA A 485 -30.81 8.33 -10.95
C ALA A 485 -29.52 8.21 -11.77
N LEU A 486 -28.85 7.06 -11.73
CA LEU A 486 -27.52 6.86 -12.31
C LEU A 486 -27.37 7.29 -13.78
N PRO A 487 -28.32 7.04 -14.71
CA PRO A 487 -28.16 7.45 -16.11
C PRO A 487 -27.99 8.97 -16.32
N ALA A 488 -28.33 9.81 -15.34
CA ALA A 488 -28.12 11.25 -15.42
C ALA A 488 -26.66 11.67 -15.21
N GLU A 489 -25.87 10.84 -14.52
CA GLU A 489 -24.50 11.18 -14.09
C GLU A 489 -23.46 10.17 -14.58
N GLY A 490 -23.89 9.02 -15.09
CA GLY A 490 -23.03 7.91 -15.50
C GLY A 490 -23.71 6.91 -16.41
N THR A 491 -23.26 5.65 -16.36
CA THR A 491 -23.75 4.58 -17.25
C THR A 491 -24.36 3.44 -16.45
N LEU A 492 -25.62 3.13 -16.73
CA LEU A 492 -26.30 1.94 -16.20
C LEU A 492 -26.29 0.83 -17.26
N LEU A 493 -25.71 -0.33 -16.96
CA LEU A 493 -25.63 -1.47 -17.87
C LEU A 493 -26.64 -2.55 -17.48
N ASP A 494 -27.36 -3.07 -18.47
CA ASP A 494 -28.20 -4.27 -18.36
C ASP A 494 -27.45 -5.49 -18.92
N ALA A 495 -27.05 -6.41 -18.05
CA ALA A 495 -26.27 -7.59 -18.43
C ALA A 495 -27.11 -8.76 -19.00
N ARG A 496 -28.44 -8.60 -19.13
CA ARG A 496 -29.31 -9.64 -19.70
C ARG A 496 -29.11 -9.77 -21.21
N ALA A 497 -29.63 -10.88 -21.75
CA ALA A 497 -29.72 -11.06 -23.20
C ALA A 497 -30.54 -9.93 -23.85
N GLY A 498 -30.17 -9.53 -25.06
CA GLY A 498 -30.72 -8.33 -25.72
C GLY A 498 -32.24 -8.40 -25.93
N GLU A 499 -32.80 -9.58 -26.21
CA GLU A 499 -34.24 -9.80 -26.34
C GLU A 499 -35.01 -9.56 -25.04
N ARG A 500 -34.37 -9.80 -23.87
CA ARG A 500 -34.96 -9.48 -22.56
C ARG A 500 -34.94 -7.99 -22.30
N TYR A 501 -33.83 -7.33 -22.61
CA TYR A 501 -33.70 -5.87 -22.54
C TYR A 501 -34.76 -5.18 -23.42
N ARG A 502 -34.91 -5.60 -24.68
CA ARG A 502 -35.88 -5.01 -25.62
C ARG A 502 -37.34 -5.30 -25.24
N GLY A 503 -37.59 -6.21 -24.30
CA GLY A 503 -38.93 -6.60 -23.86
C GLY A 503 -39.64 -7.56 -24.81
N GLU A 504 -38.90 -8.24 -25.69
CA GLU A 504 -39.44 -9.22 -26.64
C GLU A 504 -39.76 -10.55 -25.96
N GLN A 505 -38.97 -10.92 -24.94
CA GLN A 505 -39.17 -12.10 -24.12
C GLN A 505 -38.89 -11.79 -22.66
N GLU A 506 -39.79 -12.18 -21.75
CA GLU A 506 -39.52 -12.18 -20.32
C GLU A 506 -40.08 -13.47 -19.71
N PRO A 507 -39.23 -14.50 -19.51
CA PRO A 507 -39.69 -15.82 -19.09
C PRO A 507 -39.85 -15.98 -17.58
N VAL A 508 -39.38 -15.03 -16.76
CA VAL A 508 -39.30 -15.21 -15.30
C VAL A 508 -40.01 -14.10 -14.52
N ASP A 509 -39.72 -12.84 -14.85
CA ASP A 509 -40.12 -11.69 -14.05
C ASP A 509 -41.48 -11.12 -14.55
N PRO A 510 -42.29 -10.45 -13.71
CA PRO A 510 -43.69 -10.12 -14.03
C PRO A 510 -43.90 -9.10 -15.15
N ARG A 511 -42.84 -8.39 -15.57
CA ARG A 511 -42.90 -7.32 -16.57
C ARG A 511 -41.68 -7.38 -17.47
N ALA A 512 -41.91 -7.32 -18.79
CA ALA A 512 -40.86 -7.25 -19.79
C ALA A 512 -40.29 -5.83 -19.94
N GLY A 513 -39.08 -5.71 -20.50
CA GLY A 513 -38.42 -4.44 -20.76
C GLY A 513 -37.15 -4.24 -19.91
N HIS A 514 -36.72 -2.99 -19.79
CA HIS A 514 -35.51 -2.57 -19.07
C HIS A 514 -35.74 -1.28 -18.25
N ILE A 515 -34.78 -0.97 -17.38
CA ILE A 515 -34.77 0.27 -16.59
C ILE A 515 -34.47 1.44 -17.54
N PRO A 516 -35.29 2.50 -17.59
CA PRO A 516 -35.05 3.63 -18.49
C PRO A 516 -33.65 4.24 -18.32
N GLY A 517 -33.01 4.58 -19.43
CA GLY A 517 -31.64 5.08 -19.50
C GLY A 517 -30.56 3.99 -19.43
N ALA A 518 -30.92 2.72 -19.21
CA ALA A 518 -29.96 1.63 -19.22
C ALA A 518 -29.46 1.32 -20.63
N VAL A 519 -28.21 0.90 -20.76
CA VAL A 519 -27.61 0.43 -22.00
C VAL A 519 -27.52 -1.09 -21.97
N SER A 520 -27.97 -1.75 -23.04
CA SER A 520 -27.86 -3.21 -23.20
C SER A 520 -26.39 -3.64 -23.29
N ALA A 521 -25.94 -4.50 -22.39
CA ALA A 521 -24.58 -5.05 -22.34
C ALA A 521 -24.61 -6.57 -22.07
N PRO A 522 -25.07 -7.40 -23.02
CA PRO A 522 -25.24 -8.83 -22.77
C PRO A 522 -23.95 -9.51 -22.34
N THR A 523 -24.00 -10.21 -21.21
CA THR A 523 -22.76 -10.64 -20.57
C THR A 523 -21.97 -11.72 -21.33
N GLY A 524 -22.65 -12.48 -22.19
CA GLY A 524 -22.02 -13.48 -23.05
C GLY A 524 -20.99 -12.89 -24.02
N ASP A 525 -21.13 -11.61 -24.38
CA ASP A 525 -20.18 -10.94 -25.28
C ASP A 525 -18.84 -10.62 -24.58
N ASN A 526 -18.74 -10.76 -23.26
CA ASN A 526 -17.47 -10.65 -22.53
C ASN A 526 -16.57 -11.86 -22.74
N LEU A 527 -17.11 -12.96 -23.27
CA LEU A 527 -16.38 -14.20 -23.45
C LEU A 527 -15.90 -14.34 -24.91
N ALA A 528 -14.73 -14.98 -25.06
CA ALA A 528 -14.27 -15.53 -26.32
C ALA A 528 -15.00 -16.85 -26.62
N THR A 529 -14.79 -17.39 -27.83
CA THR A 529 -15.48 -18.61 -28.28
C THR A 529 -15.08 -19.87 -27.52
N ASP A 530 -13.98 -19.83 -26.77
CA ASP A 530 -13.51 -20.91 -25.90
C ASP A 530 -14.03 -20.78 -24.45
N GLY A 531 -14.92 -19.81 -24.18
CA GLY A 531 -15.52 -19.58 -22.87
C GLY A 531 -14.64 -18.79 -21.89
N ARG A 532 -13.44 -18.37 -22.29
CA ARG A 532 -12.58 -17.48 -21.49
C ARG A 532 -13.02 -16.04 -21.61
N PHE A 533 -12.70 -15.21 -20.63
CA PHE A 533 -12.89 -13.77 -20.76
C PHE A 533 -12.04 -13.23 -21.91
N ARG A 534 -12.59 -12.25 -22.65
CA ARG A 534 -11.83 -11.51 -23.64
C ARG A 534 -10.66 -10.77 -22.97
N PRO A 535 -9.57 -10.50 -23.71
CA PRO A 535 -8.46 -9.71 -23.20
C PRO A 535 -8.90 -8.35 -22.66
N ALA A 536 -8.23 -7.85 -21.61
CA ALA A 536 -8.56 -6.59 -20.94
C ALA A 536 -8.72 -5.40 -21.91
N ALA A 537 -7.86 -5.31 -22.94
CA ALA A 537 -7.93 -4.25 -23.94
C ALA A 537 -9.21 -4.34 -24.82
N GLU A 538 -9.67 -5.54 -25.15
CA GLU A 538 -10.91 -5.74 -25.90
C GLU A 538 -12.14 -5.41 -25.05
N LEU A 539 -12.14 -5.83 -23.78
CA LEU A 539 -13.20 -5.49 -22.83
C LEU A 539 -13.28 -3.98 -22.61
N ALA A 540 -12.14 -3.31 -22.39
CA ALA A 540 -12.10 -1.85 -22.26
C ALA A 540 -12.62 -1.13 -23.51
N ALA A 541 -12.30 -1.63 -24.71
CA ALA A 541 -12.83 -1.09 -25.96
C ALA A 541 -14.34 -1.31 -26.09
N ARG A 542 -14.84 -2.51 -25.73
CA ARG A 542 -16.27 -2.85 -25.71
C ARG A 542 -17.04 -1.89 -24.80
N PHE A 543 -16.62 -1.76 -23.54
CA PHE A 543 -17.32 -0.91 -22.57
C PHE A 543 -17.31 0.57 -22.96
N ARG A 544 -16.20 1.06 -23.53
CA ARG A 544 -16.16 2.42 -24.09
C ARG A 544 -17.17 2.61 -25.23
N GLY A 545 -17.32 1.60 -26.09
CA GLY A 545 -18.33 1.59 -27.15
C GLY A 545 -19.78 1.61 -26.64
N LEU A 546 -20.01 1.14 -25.41
CA LEU A 546 -21.29 1.17 -24.71
C LEU A 546 -21.53 2.46 -23.91
N GLY A 547 -20.64 3.45 -24.03
CA GLY A 547 -20.77 4.74 -23.35
C GLY A 547 -20.11 4.81 -21.98
N VAL A 548 -19.43 3.75 -21.53
CA VAL A 548 -18.64 3.78 -20.29
C VAL A 548 -17.43 4.69 -20.50
N THR A 549 -17.52 5.90 -19.94
CA THR A 549 -16.52 6.97 -20.05
C THR A 549 -16.12 7.46 -18.65
N ALA A 550 -15.90 8.76 -18.46
CA ALA A 550 -15.63 9.32 -17.14
C ALA A 550 -16.95 9.50 -16.38
N GLY A 551 -17.21 8.63 -15.40
CA GLY A 551 -18.42 8.68 -14.56
C GLY A 551 -18.67 7.37 -13.81
N PRO A 552 -19.63 7.33 -12.88
CA PRO A 552 -20.01 6.11 -12.18
C PRO A 552 -20.64 5.09 -13.14
N VAL A 553 -20.29 3.82 -12.95
CA VAL A 553 -20.86 2.69 -13.69
C VAL A 553 -21.69 1.85 -12.73
N GLY A 554 -22.90 1.53 -13.14
CA GLY A 554 -23.81 0.64 -12.40
C GLY A 554 -24.22 -0.51 -13.29
N VAL A 555 -24.42 -1.67 -12.69
CA VAL A 555 -24.77 -2.89 -13.41
C VAL A 555 -25.95 -3.57 -12.74
N TYR A 556 -26.90 -4.01 -13.55
CA TYR A 556 -27.95 -4.93 -13.12
C TYR A 556 -28.16 -6.04 -14.14
N CYS A 557 -28.91 -7.06 -13.76
CA CYS A 557 -29.33 -8.09 -14.70
C CYS A 557 -30.75 -8.56 -14.37
N GLY A 558 -31.04 -9.87 -14.47
CA GLY A 558 -32.29 -10.44 -13.96
C GLY A 558 -32.39 -10.38 -12.43
N SER A 559 -31.35 -10.80 -11.71
CA SER A 559 -31.40 -10.97 -10.24
C SER A 559 -30.06 -10.74 -9.53
N GLY A 560 -29.10 -10.06 -10.17
CA GLY A 560 -27.80 -9.75 -9.56
C GLY A 560 -26.73 -10.84 -9.68
N VAL A 561 -27.02 -11.98 -10.31
CA VAL A 561 -26.05 -13.06 -10.57
C VAL A 561 -25.12 -12.70 -11.73
N THR A 562 -25.65 -12.63 -12.96
CA THR A 562 -24.84 -12.30 -14.14
C THR A 562 -24.36 -10.85 -14.17
N ALA A 563 -24.96 -9.95 -13.37
CA ALA A 563 -24.43 -8.61 -13.16
C ALA A 563 -23.05 -8.67 -12.47
N ALA A 564 -22.83 -9.63 -11.56
CA ALA A 564 -21.51 -9.85 -10.96
C ALA A 564 -20.47 -10.29 -12.00
N HIS A 565 -20.87 -11.05 -13.02
CA HIS A 565 -20.01 -11.40 -14.16
C HIS A 565 -19.66 -10.19 -15.03
N GLU A 566 -20.62 -9.30 -15.32
CA GLU A 566 -20.32 -8.03 -16.00
C GLU A 566 -19.34 -7.17 -15.20
N ILE A 567 -19.49 -7.12 -13.87
CA ILE A 567 -18.58 -6.40 -12.98
C ILE A 567 -17.18 -7.04 -12.99
N ALA A 568 -17.08 -8.38 -13.06
CA ALA A 568 -15.79 -9.05 -13.23
C ALA A 568 -15.12 -8.65 -14.56
N ALA A 569 -15.88 -8.58 -15.66
CA ALA A 569 -15.37 -8.11 -16.96
C ALA A 569 -14.92 -6.64 -16.92
N LEU A 570 -15.68 -5.77 -16.27
CA LEU A 570 -15.31 -4.36 -16.04
C LEU A 570 -14.02 -4.28 -15.20
N ALA A 571 -13.91 -5.09 -14.14
CA ALA A 571 -12.71 -5.13 -13.30
C ALA A 571 -11.47 -5.62 -14.06
N ILE A 572 -11.61 -6.59 -14.97
CA ILE A 572 -10.53 -7.03 -15.89
C ILE A 572 -10.13 -5.88 -16.82
N ALA A 573 -11.09 -5.08 -17.29
CA ALA A 573 -10.86 -3.89 -18.09
C ALA A 573 -10.31 -2.68 -17.30
N GLY A 574 -10.14 -2.80 -15.97
CA GLY A 574 -9.68 -1.72 -15.09
C GLY A 574 -10.76 -0.68 -14.76
N ILE A 575 -12.03 -1.05 -14.86
CA ILE A 575 -13.19 -0.19 -14.62
C ILE A 575 -13.91 -0.65 -13.35
N ASP A 576 -14.18 0.27 -12.43
CA ASP A 576 -14.96 0.00 -11.23
C ASP A 576 -16.45 0.21 -11.50
N ALA A 577 -17.28 -0.65 -10.91
CA ALA A 577 -18.72 -0.60 -11.10
C ALA A 577 -19.49 -1.06 -9.86
N ALA A 578 -20.67 -0.47 -9.67
CA ALA A 578 -21.58 -0.78 -8.59
C ALA A 578 -22.63 -1.81 -9.02
N LEU A 579 -22.94 -2.75 -8.12
CA LEU A 579 -23.98 -3.74 -8.34
C LEU A 579 -25.32 -3.21 -7.85
N TYR A 580 -26.37 -3.32 -8.66
CA TYR A 580 -27.76 -3.26 -8.17
C TYR A 580 -28.29 -4.69 -7.92
N PRO A 581 -28.32 -5.18 -6.65
CA PRO A 581 -28.55 -6.59 -6.37
C PRO A 581 -29.97 -7.04 -6.72
N GLY A 582 -30.98 -6.23 -6.39
CA GLY A 582 -32.37 -6.57 -6.66
C GLY A 582 -32.69 -6.63 -8.15
N SER A 583 -31.92 -5.90 -8.98
CA SER A 583 -31.90 -6.05 -10.42
C SER A 583 -33.29 -5.92 -11.07
N TRP A 584 -33.49 -6.46 -12.27
CA TRP A 584 -34.79 -6.40 -12.95
C TRP A 584 -35.90 -7.09 -12.16
N SER A 585 -35.58 -8.14 -11.41
CA SER A 585 -36.56 -8.87 -10.60
C SER A 585 -37.21 -7.97 -9.54
N GLN A 586 -36.43 -7.17 -8.81
CA GLN A 586 -36.98 -6.17 -7.89
C GLN A 586 -37.72 -5.06 -8.67
N TRP A 587 -37.10 -4.53 -9.73
CA TRP A 587 -37.65 -3.39 -10.48
C TRP A 587 -39.00 -3.69 -11.14
N SER A 588 -39.14 -4.87 -11.75
CA SER A 588 -40.35 -5.31 -12.44
C SER A 588 -41.53 -5.59 -11.49
N ASN A 589 -41.25 -5.86 -10.21
CA ASN A 589 -42.25 -5.99 -9.16
C ASN A 589 -42.74 -4.64 -8.59
N GLN A 590 -42.17 -3.51 -9.03
CA GLN A 590 -42.60 -2.17 -8.61
C GLN A 590 -43.47 -1.52 -9.69
N PRO A 591 -44.81 -1.52 -9.53
CA PRO A 591 -45.73 -1.07 -10.58
C PRO A 591 -45.57 0.42 -10.91
N ASP A 592 -45.22 1.25 -9.91
CA ASP A 592 -45.06 2.70 -10.08
C ASP A 592 -43.75 3.10 -10.78
N ARG A 593 -42.82 2.15 -10.96
CA ARG A 593 -41.56 2.41 -11.67
C ARG A 593 -41.72 2.17 -13.17
N PRO A 594 -41.17 3.05 -14.03
CA PRO A 594 -41.27 2.90 -15.47
C PRO A 594 -40.47 1.69 -15.98
N ALA A 595 -40.94 1.08 -17.07
CA ALA A 595 -40.25 0.04 -17.81
C ALA A 595 -40.18 0.46 -19.28
N ALA A 596 -38.98 0.61 -19.82
CA ALA A 596 -38.75 0.90 -21.22
C ALA A 596 -38.70 -0.38 -22.05
N THR A 597 -38.98 -0.27 -23.36
CA THR A 597 -38.95 -1.37 -24.33
C THR A 597 -38.29 -0.91 -25.62
N GLY A 598 -37.81 -1.85 -26.43
CA GLY A 598 -37.07 -1.54 -27.67
C GLY A 598 -35.56 -1.35 -27.46
N PRO A 599 -34.82 -1.01 -28.51
CA PRO A 599 -33.35 -1.05 -28.52
C PRO A 599 -32.64 0.18 -27.95
N ASN A 600 -33.39 1.26 -27.67
CA ASN A 600 -32.82 2.52 -27.22
C ASN A 600 -32.86 2.62 -25.69
N PRO A 601 -31.88 3.29 -25.06
CA PRO A 601 -31.90 3.63 -23.63
C PRO A 601 -33.10 4.49 -23.23
#